data_AF-A0A8J4DKY8-F1
#
_entry.id   AF-A0A8J4DKY8-F1
#
_cell.length_a   1.000
_cell.length_b   1.000
_cell.length_c   1.000
_cell.angle_alpha   90.00
_cell.angle_beta   90.00
_cell.angle_gamma   90.00
#
_symmetry.space_group_name_H-M   'P 1'
#
loop_
_entity.id
_entity.type
_entity.pdbx_description
1 polymer ?
#
loop_
_entity_poly.entity_id
_entity_poly.type
_entity_poly.pdbx_seq_one_letter_code
_entity_poly.pdbx_strand_id
1 'polypeptide(L)'
;MWRRAAAGCLVAAPILLAVATGVDPALGDDQGYGVYRAHPTAVQWHSLLLHWAWVLFVPGLLGLLAGVRRRGAALARVAWVAVVVGLTTFSALMAFDFFLLALEQTLPDAQVEAVDTRFQGLTWTVAGWQWPGLLGWGLALLLAPLAAARAGVIRWWAAATALAGTALYFVFAISPVPLCLIGPAVMAVGYTAAARQLVRGGAGAAGAAAEPDSYGRFRRRAARVCMVAAPLSFAAGMATVPDVTGDVADSVAHPVQTQISAFLLHLGWVLFVPAVLGLAARGRRFTMVAGGVTAVALINFSALMVGDSADLAARQVLDPATADRVSEAFGGLPFFSLGWALPGMALSLLGLIAVTAGAAADRVVRWWVPALTVAGLAAFLLLGLGLIGVTGPLLLLAAFATAARTVPDPASAAEAPREPVPAHDPRTV
;
A
#
# COMPACT_ATOMS: atom_id res chain seq x y z
N MET A 1 20.74 5.70 3.09
CA MET A 1 20.17 4.38 2.74
C MET A 1 18.80 4.52 2.06
N TRP A 2 17.80 5.13 2.70
CA TRP A 2 16.42 5.26 2.16
C TRP A 2 16.33 5.81 0.72
N ARG A 3 17.07 6.88 0.39
CA ARG A 3 17.06 7.45 -0.97
C ARG A 3 17.46 6.45 -2.06
N ARG A 4 18.42 5.55 -1.76
CA ARG A 4 18.86 4.52 -2.71
C ARG A 4 17.81 3.43 -2.87
N ALA A 5 17.17 3.01 -1.77
CA ALA A 5 16.08 2.05 -1.81
C ALA A 5 14.89 2.59 -2.63
N ALA A 6 14.44 3.81 -2.34
CA ALA A 6 13.38 4.47 -3.10
C ALA A 6 13.75 4.65 -4.58
N ALA A 7 14.99 5.05 -4.89
CA ALA A 7 15.48 5.13 -6.26
C ALA A 7 15.46 3.76 -6.97
N GLY A 8 15.85 2.68 -6.28
CA GLY A 8 15.75 1.32 -6.80
C GLY A 8 14.30 0.93 -7.10
N CYS A 9 13.36 1.26 -6.21
CA CYS A 9 11.94 1.00 -6.40
C CYS A 9 11.35 1.78 -7.59
N LEU A 10 11.73 3.06 -7.76
CA LEU A 10 11.33 3.88 -8.90
C LEU A 10 11.80 3.30 -10.25
N VAL A 11 12.94 2.61 -10.28
CA VAL A 11 13.46 1.96 -11.49
C VAL A 11 12.77 0.61 -11.71
N ALA A 12 12.72 -0.22 -10.66
CA ALA A 12 12.21 -1.59 -10.75
C ALA A 12 10.71 -1.62 -11.06
N ALA A 13 9.91 -0.75 -10.44
CA ALA A 13 8.45 -0.74 -10.60
C ALA A 13 7.97 -0.67 -12.06
N PRO A 14 8.35 0.34 -12.88
CA PRO A 14 7.93 0.40 -14.28
C PRO A 14 8.55 -0.69 -15.17
N ILE A 15 9.71 -1.26 -14.79
CA ILE A 15 10.28 -2.41 -15.50
C ILE A 15 9.43 -3.65 -15.25
N LEU A 16 9.09 -3.94 -13.99
CA LEU A 16 8.18 -5.04 -13.65
C LEU A 16 6.82 -4.86 -14.31
N LEU A 17 6.30 -3.62 -14.34
CA LEU A 17 5.06 -3.31 -15.05
C LEU A 17 5.17 -3.67 -16.54
N ALA A 18 6.25 -3.28 -17.21
CA ALA A 18 6.46 -3.60 -18.62
C ALA A 18 6.53 -5.12 -18.86
N VAL A 19 7.23 -5.86 -18.00
CA VAL A 19 7.33 -7.32 -18.08
C VAL A 19 5.97 -7.96 -17.81
N ALA A 20 5.24 -7.51 -16.80
CA ALA A 20 3.91 -8.00 -16.46
C ALA A 20 2.94 -7.84 -17.64
N THR A 21 2.88 -6.65 -18.24
CA THR A 21 2.08 -6.40 -19.46
C THR A 21 2.52 -7.29 -20.61
N GLY A 22 3.83 -7.53 -20.78
CA GLY A 22 4.34 -8.36 -21.88
C GLY A 22 4.07 -9.86 -21.73
N VAL A 23 3.83 -10.35 -20.51
CA VAL A 23 3.48 -11.76 -20.25
C VAL A 23 2.00 -11.98 -20.00
N ASP A 24 1.18 -10.93 -20.13
CA ASP A 24 -0.27 -11.02 -20.03
C ASP A 24 -0.81 -11.91 -21.17
N PRO A 25 -1.44 -13.06 -20.88
CA PRO A 25 -1.97 -13.93 -21.92
C PRO A 25 -3.18 -13.33 -22.65
N ALA A 26 -3.82 -12.29 -22.11
CA ALA A 26 -4.96 -11.63 -22.74
C ALA A 26 -4.55 -10.39 -23.55
N LEU A 27 -3.23 -10.18 -23.74
CA LEU A 27 -2.70 -9.01 -24.42
C LEU A 27 -3.10 -8.97 -25.91
N GLY A 28 -3.90 -7.97 -26.29
CA GLY A 28 -4.32 -7.75 -27.68
C GLY A 28 -5.52 -8.59 -28.15
N ASP A 29 -6.05 -9.48 -27.30
CA ASP A 29 -7.21 -10.32 -27.60
C ASP A 29 -8.48 -9.80 -26.91
N ASP A 30 -9.64 -10.28 -27.38
CA ASP A 30 -10.92 -10.08 -26.68
C ASP A 30 -10.84 -10.81 -25.33
N GLN A 31 -11.04 -10.05 -24.24
CA GLN A 31 -10.90 -10.47 -22.84
C GLN A 31 -12.02 -11.42 -22.37
N GLY A 32 -12.29 -12.47 -23.15
CA GLY A 32 -13.28 -13.48 -22.83
C GLY A 32 -12.80 -14.46 -21.76
N TYR A 33 -13.74 -15.07 -21.06
CA TYR A 33 -13.44 -16.16 -20.12
C TYR A 33 -12.81 -17.35 -20.86
N GLY A 34 -11.88 -18.04 -20.19
CA GLY A 34 -11.19 -19.23 -20.67
C GLY A 34 -9.73 -18.99 -21.05
N VAL A 35 -9.32 -17.74 -21.27
CA VAL A 35 -7.92 -17.37 -21.54
C VAL A 35 -7.03 -17.72 -20.35
N TYR A 36 -7.50 -17.50 -19.12
CA TYR A 36 -6.71 -17.79 -17.92
C TYR A 36 -6.56 -19.30 -17.72
N ARG A 37 -7.62 -20.07 -17.96
CA ARG A 37 -7.57 -21.55 -18.00
C ARG A 37 -6.57 -22.07 -19.01
N ALA A 38 -6.47 -21.45 -20.19
CA ALA A 38 -5.56 -21.86 -21.25
C ALA A 38 -4.09 -21.52 -20.94
N HIS A 39 -3.84 -20.46 -20.17
CA HIS A 39 -2.51 -19.94 -19.89
C HIS A 39 -2.22 -19.73 -18.38
N PRO A 40 -2.43 -20.74 -17.52
CA PRO A 40 -2.46 -20.57 -16.07
C PRO A 40 -1.12 -20.10 -15.47
N THR A 41 0.00 -20.45 -16.10
CA THR A 41 1.32 -19.99 -15.67
C THR A 41 1.59 -18.54 -16.07
N ALA A 42 1.12 -18.11 -17.24
CA ALA A 42 1.29 -16.73 -17.71
C ALA A 42 0.49 -15.77 -16.83
N VAL A 43 -0.76 -16.10 -16.47
CA VAL A 43 -1.59 -15.33 -15.52
C VAL A 43 -0.90 -15.17 -14.18
N GLN A 44 -0.39 -16.27 -13.59
CA GLN A 44 0.31 -16.20 -12.30
C GLN A 44 1.54 -15.29 -12.34
N TRP A 45 2.33 -15.33 -13.42
CA TRP A 45 3.45 -14.40 -13.60
C TRP A 45 2.99 -12.96 -13.80
N HIS A 46 2.01 -12.75 -14.68
CA HIS A 46 1.41 -11.45 -14.94
C HIS A 46 0.95 -10.79 -13.64
N SER A 47 0.04 -11.43 -12.91
CA SER A 47 -0.57 -10.88 -11.70
C SER A 47 0.43 -10.68 -10.56
N LEU A 48 1.40 -11.60 -10.41
CA LEU A 48 2.47 -11.44 -9.41
C LEU A 48 3.39 -10.25 -9.75
N LEU A 49 3.86 -10.16 -10.99
CA LEU A 49 4.76 -9.08 -11.41
C LEU A 49 4.05 -7.73 -11.39
N LEU A 50 2.79 -7.70 -11.81
CA LEU A 50 1.94 -6.51 -11.81
C LEU A 50 1.72 -6.02 -10.38
N HIS A 51 1.38 -6.92 -9.45
CA HIS A 51 1.30 -6.60 -8.03
C HIS A 51 2.60 -5.99 -7.50
N TRP A 52 3.73 -6.67 -7.70
CA TRP A 52 5.01 -6.19 -7.20
C TRP A 52 5.44 -4.87 -7.84
N ALA A 53 5.06 -4.60 -9.10
CA ALA A 53 5.24 -3.28 -9.70
C ALA A 53 4.53 -2.20 -8.89
N TRP A 54 3.25 -2.39 -8.55
CA TRP A 54 2.47 -1.43 -7.77
C TRP A 54 2.97 -1.29 -6.33
N VAL A 55 3.34 -2.41 -5.69
CA VAL A 55 3.96 -2.42 -4.36
C VAL A 55 5.23 -1.57 -4.35
N LEU A 56 6.09 -1.68 -5.37
CA LEU A 56 7.34 -0.93 -5.48
C LEU A 56 7.12 0.55 -5.84
N PHE A 57 6.05 0.90 -6.58
CA PHE A 57 5.71 2.30 -6.79
C PHE A 57 5.46 3.04 -5.47
N VAL A 58 4.89 2.39 -4.45
CA VAL A 58 4.61 3.03 -3.15
C VAL A 58 5.87 3.61 -2.49
N PRO A 59 6.89 2.84 -2.08
CA PRO A 59 8.11 3.39 -1.49
C PRO A 59 8.90 4.27 -2.47
N GLY A 60 8.84 3.97 -3.78
CA GLY A 60 9.49 4.78 -4.82
C GLY A 60 8.95 6.22 -4.85
N LEU A 61 7.63 6.37 -4.99
CA LEU A 61 6.96 7.67 -5.06
C LEU A 61 6.97 8.39 -3.70
N LEU A 62 6.81 7.68 -2.57
CA LEU A 62 6.97 8.28 -1.25
C LEU A 62 8.39 8.83 -1.04
N GLY A 63 9.42 8.12 -1.53
CA GLY A 63 10.80 8.58 -1.49
C GLY A 63 11.06 9.77 -2.42
N LEU A 64 10.41 9.82 -3.58
CA LEU A 64 10.44 10.96 -4.48
C LEU A 64 9.83 12.21 -3.83
N LEU A 65 8.65 12.06 -3.22
CA LEU A 65 7.95 13.15 -2.53
C LEU A 65 8.70 13.62 -1.28
N ALA A 66 9.57 12.79 -0.68
CA ALA A 66 10.29 13.14 0.54
C ALA A 66 11.20 14.37 0.42
N GLY A 67 11.59 14.75 -0.81
CA GLY A 67 12.35 15.98 -1.07
C GLY A 67 11.49 17.25 -1.16
N VAL A 68 10.17 17.13 -1.25
CA VAL A 68 9.25 18.27 -1.38
C VAL A 68 9.19 19.06 -0.07
N ARG A 69 9.30 20.39 -0.16
CA ARG A 69 9.21 21.31 1.00
C ARG A 69 7.98 22.21 0.93
N ARG A 70 8.13 23.48 0.54
CA ARG A 70 7.02 24.44 0.45
C ARG A 70 6.47 24.48 -0.98
N ARG A 71 7.33 24.68 -1.98
CA ARG A 71 6.93 24.61 -3.39
C ARG A 71 6.45 23.20 -3.72
N GLY A 72 5.25 23.07 -4.27
CA GLY A 72 4.63 21.77 -4.58
C GLY A 72 3.99 21.03 -3.40
N ALA A 73 3.99 21.61 -2.19
CA ALA A 73 3.49 20.93 -0.99
C ALA A 73 2.02 20.48 -1.10
N ALA A 74 1.14 21.29 -1.71
CA ALA A 74 -0.26 20.94 -1.88
C ALA A 74 -0.43 19.68 -2.74
N LEU A 75 0.22 19.64 -3.91
CA LEU A 75 0.24 18.48 -4.80
C LEU A 75 0.85 17.26 -4.09
N ALA A 76 1.94 17.45 -3.35
CA ALA A 76 2.59 16.36 -2.62
C ALA A 76 1.71 15.77 -1.51
N ARG A 77 0.83 16.55 -0.88
CA ARG A 77 -0.13 16.01 0.11
C ARG A 77 -1.16 15.11 -0.54
N VAL A 78 -1.77 15.57 -1.65
CA VAL A 78 -2.74 14.79 -2.41
C VAL A 78 -2.08 13.54 -2.99
N ALA A 79 -0.92 13.69 -3.62
CA ALA A 79 -0.14 12.58 -4.16
C ALA A 79 0.25 11.57 -3.06
N TRP A 80 0.60 12.03 -1.86
CA TRP A 80 0.92 11.13 -0.75
C TRP A 80 -0.29 10.30 -0.32
N VAL A 81 -1.47 10.90 -0.21
CA VAL A 81 -2.71 10.17 0.11
C VAL A 81 -3.03 9.18 -1.01
N ALA A 82 -2.94 9.61 -2.27
CA ALA A 82 -3.16 8.77 -3.44
C ALA A 82 -2.17 7.59 -3.52
N VAL A 83 -0.91 7.78 -3.12
CA VAL A 83 0.08 6.70 -3.04
C VAL A 83 -0.22 5.75 -1.89
N VAL A 84 -0.53 6.25 -0.69
CA VAL A 84 -0.75 5.39 0.48
C VAL A 84 -2.04 4.62 0.37
N VAL A 85 -3.16 5.28 0.05
CA VAL A 85 -4.47 4.64 -0.06
C VAL A 85 -4.61 4.01 -1.43
N GLY A 86 -4.53 4.82 -2.48
CA GLY A 86 -4.78 4.40 -3.85
C GLY A 86 -3.89 3.28 -4.35
N LEU A 87 -2.57 3.47 -4.38
CA LEU A 87 -1.68 2.44 -4.94
C LEU A 87 -1.64 1.16 -4.10
N THR A 88 -1.75 1.27 -2.78
CA THR A 88 -1.85 0.09 -1.91
C THR A 88 -3.12 -0.69 -2.23
N THR A 89 -4.28 -0.03 -2.25
CA THR A 89 -5.56 -0.65 -2.62
C THR A 89 -5.57 -1.17 -4.05
N PHE A 90 -4.95 -0.46 -5.00
CA PHE A 90 -4.86 -0.90 -6.39
C PHE A 90 -4.00 -2.17 -6.52
N SER A 91 -2.87 -2.23 -5.82
CA SER A 91 -2.03 -3.43 -5.79
C SER A 91 -2.77 -4.65 -5.26
N ALA A 92 -3.78 -4.44 -4.40
CA ALA A 92 -4.59 -5.51 -3.86
C ALA A 92 -5.55 -6.13 -4.87
N LEU A 93 -6.07 -5.33 -5.80
CA LEU A 93 -7.00 -5.82 -6.82
C LEU A 93 -6.38 -6.92 -7.69
N MET A 94 -5.06 -6.99 -7.82
CA MET A 94 -4.38 -8.03 -8.61
C MET A 94 -4.46 -9.42 -7.96
N ALA A 95 -4.88 -9.52 -6.69
CA ALA A 95 -5.21 -10.81 -6.10
C ALA A 95 -6.49 -11.41 -6.73
N PHE A 96 -7.35 -10.58 -7.32
CA PHE A 96 -8.55 -11.04 -8.02
C PHE A 96 -8.21 -11.85 -9.26
N ASP A 97 -7.13 -11.57 -9.97
CA ASP A 97 -6.72 -12.36 -11.14
C ASP A 97 -6.40 -13.83 -10.78
N PHE A 98 -5.77 -14.05 -9.63
CA PHE A 98 -5.51 -15.39 -9.11
C PHE A 98 -6.82 -16.10 -8.74
N PHE A 99 -7.78 -15.37 -8.19
CA PHE A 99 -9.10 -15.90 -7.90
C PHE A 99 -9.88 -16.22 -9.18
N LEU A 100 -9.83 -15.34 -10.19
CA LEU A 100 -10.43 -15.57 -11.50
C LEU A 100 -9.80 -16.77 -12.21
N LEU A 101 -8.48 -16.93 -12.10
CA LEU A 101 -7.79 -18.13 -12.57
C LEU A 101 -8.34 -19.39 -11.89
N ALA A 102 -8.51 -19.37 -10.56
CA ALA A 102 -9.06 -20.51 -9.82
C ALA A 102 -10.51 -20.81 -10.24
N LEU A 103 -11.35 -19.78 -10.46
CA LEU A 103 -12.69 -19.93 -11.00
C LEU A 103 -12.66 -20.59 -12.38
N GLU A 104 -11.87 -20.07 -13.31
CA GLU A 104 -11.80 -20.62 -14.65
C GLU A 104 -11.29 -22.06 -14.65
N GLN A 105 -10.34 -22.42 -13.80
CA GLN A 105 -9.84 -23.78 -13.70
C GLN A 105 -10.87 -24.79 -13.16
N THR A 106 -11.88 -24.32 -12.42
CA THR A 106 -12.82 -25.19 -11.70
C THR A 106 -14.24 -25.16 -12.26
N LEU A 107 -14.62 -24.09 -12.96
CA LEU A 107 -15.99 -23.83 -13.39
C LEU A 107 -16.11 -23.66 -14.91
N PRO A 108 -17.29 -23.95 -15.48
CA PRO A 108 -17.67 -23.49 -16.82
C PRO A 108 -17.79 -21.96 -16.87
N ASP A 109 -17.54 -21.37 -18.05
CA ASP A 109 -17.45 -19.91 -18.25
C ASP A 109 -18.71 -19.15 -17.78
N ALA A 110 -19.91 -19.71 -17.97
CA ALA A 110 -21.15 -19.08 -17.51
C ALA A 110 -21.23 -18.94 -15.98
N GLN A 111 -20.63 -19.87 -15.22
CA GLN A 111 -20.55 -19.75 -13.76
C GLN A 111 -19.46 -18.76 -13.35
N VAL A 112 -18.33 -18.71 -14.08
CA VAL A 112 -17.29 -17.69 -13.88
C VAL A 112 -17.87 -16.29 -14.05
N GLU A 113 -18.60 -16.05 -15.14
CA GLU A 113 -19.30 -14.79 -15.42
C GLU A 113 -20.28 -14.41 -14.31
N ALA A 114 -21.07 -15.37 -13.83
CA ALA A 114 -22.04 -15.12 -12.76
C ALA A 114 -21.34 -14.71 -11.44
N VAL A 115 -20.23 -15.35 -11.09
CA VAL A 115 -19.44 -14.99 -9.89
C VAL A 115 -18.78 -13.63 -10.06
N ASP A 116 -18.16 -13.36 -11.21
CA ASP A 116 -17.51 -12.07 -11.48
C ASP A 116 -18.53 -10.92 -11.48
N THR A 117 -19.67 -11.10 -12.16
CA THR A 117 -20.80 -10.15 -12.12
C THR A 117 -21.25 -9.91 -10.68
N ARG A 118 -21.32 -10.97 -9.86
CA ARG A 118 -21.68 -10.82 -8.45
C ARG A 118 -20.63 -10.03 -7.68
N PHE A 119 -19.34 -10.30 -7.89
CA PHE A 119 -18.22 -9.59 -7.26
C PHE A 119 -18.23 -8.09 -7.61
N GLN A 120 -18.43 -7.74 -8.89
CA GLN A 120 -18.59 -6.36 -9.36
C GLN A 120 -19.88 -5.70 -8.84
N GLY A 121 -20.87 -6.49 -8.42
CA GLY A 121 -22.10 -6.02 -7.79
C GLY A 121 -21.97 -5.72 -6.29
N LEU A 122 -20.87 -6.09 -5.64
CA LEU A 122 -20.65 -5.85 -4.21
C LEU A 122 -20.28 -4.39 -3.97
N THR A 123 -21.19 -3.63 -3.35
CA THR A 123 -21.07 -2.17 -3.17
C THR A 123 -19.76 -1.73 -2.54
N TRP A 124 -19.31 -2.41 -1.49
CA TRP A 124 -18.09 -2.05 -0.77
C TRP A 124 -16.83 -2.54 -1.48
N THR A 125 -16.92 -3.61 -2.30
CA THR A 125 -15.83 -3.99 -3.21
C THR A 125 -15.58 -2.86 -4.22
N VAL A 126 -16.63 -2.38 -4.87
CA VAL A 126 -16.51 -1.29 -5.86
C VAL A 126 -16.09 0.02 -5.19
N ALA A 127 -16.83 0.46 -4.17
CA ALA A 127 -16.62 1.77 -3.55
C ALA A 127 -15.42 1.84 -2.59
N GLY A 128 -15.10 0.71 -1.93
CA GLY A 128 -14.01 0.62 -0.95
C GLY A 128 -12.68 0.18 -1.54
N TRP A 129 -12.69 -0.56 -2.66
CA TRP A 129 -11.47 -1.09 -3.28
C TRP A 129 -11.25 -0.55 -4.69
N GLN A 130 -12.18 -0.81 -5.61
CA GLN A 130 -11.97 -0.53 -7.02
C GLN A 130 -11.84 0.97 -7.29
N TRP A 131 -12.76 1.79 -6.79
CA TRP A 131 -12.73 3.24 -7.01
C TRP A 131 -11.53 3.91 -6.32
N PRO A 132 -11.26 3.69 -5.02
CA PRO A 132 -10.08 4.26 -4.38
C PRO A 132 -8.78 3.78 -5.02
N GLY A 133 -8.72 2.49 -5.40
CA GLY A 133 -7.61 1.88 -6.11
C GLY A 133 -7.34 2.59 -7.44
N LEU A 134 -8.32 2.61 -8.35
CA LEU A 134 -8.17 3.19 -9.70
C LEU A 134 -7.92 4.70 -9.66
N LEU A 135 -8.73 5.45 -8.92
CA LEU A 135 -8.58 6.90 -8.83
C LEU A 135 -7.26 7.28 -8.16
N GLY A 136 -6.93 6.62 -7.05
CA GLY A 136 -5.72 6.92 -6.31
C GLY A 136 -4.46 6.45 -7.04
N TRP A 137 -4.49 5.34 -7.78
CA TRP A 137 -3.43 4.93 -8.69
C TRP A 137 -3.13 6.02 -9.74
N GLY A 138 -4.16 6.48 -10.45
CA GLY A 138 -4.00 7.53 -11.46
C GLY A 138 -3.49 8.85 -10.87
N LEU A 139 -4.09 9.30 -9.77
CA LEU A 139 -3.65 10.51 -9.07
C LEU A 139 -2.22 10.39 -8.55
N ALA A 140 -1.80 9.23 -8.05
CA ALA A 140 -0.43 9.01 -7.58
C ALA A 140 0.59 9.18 -8.70
N LEU A 141 0.37 8.52 -9.84
CA LEU A 141 1.28 8.55 -11.00
C LEU A 141 1.32 9.92 -11.69
N LEU A 142 0.24 10.70 -11.62
CA LEU A 142 0.19 12.05 -12.19
C LEU A 142 0.78 13.10 -11.24
N LEU A 143 0.34 13.11 -9.98
CA LEU A 143 0.65 14.21 -9.07
C LEU A 143 2.03 14.09 -8.43
N ALA A 144 2.55 12.87 -8.22
CA ALA A 144 3.86 12.69 -7.61
C ALA A 144 5.02 13.29 -8.44
N PRO A 145 5.19 12.97 -9.74
CA PRO A 145 6.24 13.58 -10.56
C PRO A 145 6.02 15.10 -10.73
N LEU A 146 4.77 15.55 -10.85
CA LEU A 146 4.45 16.98 -10.96
C LEU A 146 4.82 17.76 -9.69
N ALA A 147 4.48 17.23 -8.52
CA ALA A 147 4.86 17.80 -7.23
C ALA A 147 6.39 17.87 -7.08
N ALA A 148 7.08 16.78 -7.44
CA ALA A 148 8.53 16.70 -7.36
C ALA A 148 9.23 17.68 -8.31
N ALA A 149 8.74 17.83 -9.55
CA ALA A 149 9.27 18.80 -10.51
C ALA A 149 9.01 20.25 -10.07
N ARG A 150 7.79 20.56 -9.61
CA ARG A 150 7.44 21.87 -9.07
C ARG A 150 8.27 22.25 -7.84
N ALA A 151 8.67 21.27 -7.04
CA ALA A 151 9.55 21.44 -5.89
C ALA A 151 11.05 21.50 -6.26
N GLY A 152 11.43 21.28 -7.53
CA GLY A 152 12.83 21.20 -7.96
C GLY A 152 13.58 19.96 -7.46
N VAL A 153 12.85 18.92 -7.01
CA VAL A 153 13.44 17.62 -6.62
C VAL A 153 13.95 16.90 -7.87
N ILE A 154 13.17 16.95 -8.95
CA ILE A 154 13.53 16.44 -10.27
C ILE A 154 13.37 17.52 -11.34
N ARG A 155 14.02 17.34 -12.49
CA ARG A 155 13.90 18.19 -13.67
C ARG A 155 12.55 17.94 -14.36
N TRP A 156 11.99 19.00 -14.96
CA TRP A 156 10.71 18.95 -15.67
C TRP A 156 10.65 17.91 -16.78
N TRP A 157 11.74 17.68 -17.52
CA TRP A 157 11.75 16.66 -18.55
C TRP A 157 11.55 15.25 -17.97
N ALA A 158 12.12 14.93 -16.81
CA ALA A 158 11.95 13.62 -16.19
C ALA A 158 10.50 13.41 -15.73
N ALA A 159 9.87 14.46 -15.20
CA ALA A 159 8.44 14.44 -14.88
C ALA A 159 7.57 14.34 -16.14
N ALA A 160 7.87 15.10 -17.19
CA ALA A 160 7.15 15.03 -18.46
C ALA A 160 7.25 13.63 -19.10
N THR A 161 8.43 13.00 -19.08
CA THR A 161 8.60 11.62 -19.54
C THR A 161 7.79 10.64 -18.69
N ALA A 162 7.83 10.75 -17.36
CA ALA A 162 7.02 9.90 -16.49
C ALA A 162 5.51 10.07 -16.75
N LEU A 163 5.05 11.32 -16.92
CA LEU A 163 3.66 11.65 -17.24
C LEU A 163 3.24 11.14 -18.62
N ALA A 164 4.09 11.26 -19.63
CA ALA A 164 3.83 10.75 -20.96
C ALA A 164 3.71 9.21 -20.94
N GLY A 165 4.59 8.52 -20.22
CA GLY A 165 4.49 7.08 -20.04
C GLY A 165 3.19 6.66 -19.32
N THR A 166 2.82 7.38 -18.26
CA THR A 166 1.54 7.18 -17.56
C THR A 166 0.37 7.38 -18.50
N ALA A 167 0.34 8.47 -19.27
CA ALA A 167 -0.75 8.77 -20.22
C ALA A 167 -0.85 7.69 -21.32
N LEU A 168 0.29 7.25 -21.87
CA LEU A 168 0.32 6.17 -22.84
C LEU A 168 -0.20 4.85 -22.26
N TYR A 169 0.17 4.52 -21.02
CA TYR A 169 -0.36 3.35 -20.33
C TYR A 169 -1.88 3.46 -20.09
N PHE A 170 -2.40 4.64 -19.73
CA PHE A 170 -3.85 4.85 -19.61
C PHE A 170 -4.61 4.64 -20.92
N VAL A 171 -4.04 5.10 -22.04
CA VAL A 171 -4.69 5.03 -23.35
C VAL A 171 -4.62 3.62 -23.93
N PHE A 172 -3.53 2.90 -23.69
CA PHE A 172 -3.24 1.61 -24.33
C PHE A 172 -3.00 0.48 -23.35
N ALA A 173 -3.58 0.50 -22.14
CA ALA A 173 -3.23 -0.42 -21.05
C ALA A 173 -3.18 -1.90 -21.47
N ILE A 174 -4.08 -2.30 -22.38
CA ILE A 174 -4.27 -3.68 -22.80
C ILE A 174 -4.10 -3.87 -24.32
N SER A 175 -4.47 -2.87 -25.14
CA SER A 175 -4.50 -3.01 -26.61
C SER A 175 -4.32 -1.65 -27.32
N PRO A 176 -3.79 -1.61 -28.57
CA PRO A 176 -3.22 -2.73 -29.34
C PRO A 176 -1.75 -3.00 -28.99
N VAL A 177 -1.30 -4.22 -29.26
CA VAL A 177 0.13 -4.57 -29.25
C VAL A 177 0.81 -3.95 -30.48
N PRO A 178 1.99 -3.31 -30.37
CA PRO A 178 2.86 -3.19 -29.18
C PRO A 178 2.66 -1.90 -28.35
N LEU A 179 1.63 -1.10 -28.62
CA LEU A 179 1.44 0.21 -27.99
C LEU A 179 1.30 0.11 -26.45
N CYS A 180 0.70 -0.97 -25.95
CA CYS A 180 0.56 -1.24 -24.51
C CYS A 180 1.90 -1.30 -23.75
N LEU A 181 3.00 -1.67 -24.41
CA LEU A 181 4.33 -1.73 -23.80
C LEU A 181 5.06 -0.38 -23.81
N ILE A 182 4.64 0.56 -24.66
CA ILE A 182 5.32 1.86 -24.79
C ILE A 182 5.14 2.68 -23.51
N GLY A 183 3.96 2.66 -22.90
CA GLY A 183 3.69 3.39 -21.65
C GLY A 183 4.67 3.01 -20.53
N PRO A 184 4.72 1.74 -20.10
CA PRO A 184 5.65 1.28 -19.08
C PRO A 184 7.13 1.51 -19.44
N ALA A 185 7.52 1.33 -20.71
CA ALA A 185 8.89 1.62 -21.16
C ALA A 185 9.26 3.11 -21.01
N VAL A 186 8.37 4.01 -21.41
CA VAL A 186 8.56 5.46 -21.24
C VAL A 186 8.56 5.84 -19.75
N MET A 187 7.69 5.23 -18.93
CA MET A 187 7.73 5.38 -17.48
C MET A 187 9.08 4.95 -16.90
N ALA A 188 9.65 3.84 -17.36
CA ALA A 188 10.95 3.35 -16.90
C ALA A 188 12.07 4.35 -17.18
N VAL A 189 12.07 4.99 -18.35
CA VAL A 189 13.02 6.07 -18.68
C VAL A 189 12.83 7.26 -17.75
N GLY A 190 11.60 7.76 -17.60
CA GLY A 190 11.28 8.92 -16.77
C GLY A 190 11.63 8.72 -15.29
N TYR A 191 11.23 7.59 -14.72
CA TYR A 191 11.51 7.27 -13.32
C TYR A 191 12.97 6.88 -13.06
N THR A 192 13.68 6.28 -14.03
CA THR A 192 15.13 6.09 -13.93
C THR A 192 15.88 7.43 -13.88
N ALA A 193 15.46 8.39 -14.71
CA ALA A 193 16.00 9.74 -14.66
C ALA A 193 15.72 10.44 -13.31
N ALA A 194 14.50 10.30 -12.78
CA ALA A 194 14.12 10.81 -11.46
C ALA A 194 14.95 10.15 -10.34
N ALA A 195 15.12 8.83 -10.37
CA ALA A 195 15.90 8.04 -9.41
C ALA A 195 17.37 8.50 -9.35
N ARG A 196 18.01 8.72 -10.51
CA ARG A 196 19.38 9.24 -10.58
C ARG A 196 19.51 10.62 -9.94
N GLN A 197 18.52 11.50 -10.16
CA GLN A 197 18.50 12.84 -9.57
C GLN A 197 18.28 12.78 -8.05
N LEU A 198 17.40 11.89 -7.57
CA LEU A 198 17.15 11.66 -6.15
C LEU A 198 18.41 11.21 -5.41
N VAL A 199 19.21 10.32 -6.01
CA VAL A 199 20.48 9.84 -5.43
C VAL A 199 21.56 10.94 -5.43
N ARG A 200 21.61 11.78 -6.47
CA ARG A 200 22.59 12.89 -6.58
C ARG A 200 22.28 14.11 -5.71
N GLY A 201 21.14 14.11 -5.01
CA GLY A 201 20.75 15.20 -4.11
C GLY A 201 19.69 16.16 -4.65
N GLY A 202 19.20 15.96 -5.88
CA GLY A 202 18.19 16.80 -6.53
C GLY A 202 18.79 18.04 -7.20
N ALA A 203 18.16 18.51 -8.29
CA ALA A 203 18.64 19.63 -9.10
C ALA A 203 18.63 20.99 -8.35
N GLY A 204 17.87 21.09 -7.25
CA GLY A 204 17.70 22.32 -6.47
C GLY A 204 17.98 22.18 -4.97
N ALA A 205 18.84 21.24 -4.55
CA ALA A 205 19.06 20.89 -3.14
C ALA A 205 19.32 22.10 -2.22
N ALA A 206 20.16 23.04 -2.68
CA ALA A 206 20.54 24.24 -1.91
C ALA A 206 19.36 25.20 -1.72
N GLY A 207 18.57 25.47 -2.76
CA GLY A 207 17.41 26.34 -2.68
C GLY A 207 16.25 25.74 -1.88
N ALA A 208 16.05 24.42 -1.99
CA ALA A 208 15.02 23.70 -1.24
C ALA A 208 15.33 23.65 0.27
N ALA A 209 16.61 23.60 0.66
CA ALA A 209 17.00 23.53 2.07
C ALA A 209 16.53 24.75 2.88
N ALA A 210 16.49 25.93 2.25
CA ALA A 210 16.04 27.18 2.88
C ALA A 210 14.50 27.29 3.02
N GLU A 211 13.72 26.44 2.35
CA GLU A 211 12.26 26.52 2.42
C GLU A 211 11.70 25.88 3.68
N PRO A 212 10.60 26.43 4.26
CA PRO A 212 9.88 25.79 5.35
C PRO A 212 9.45 24.36 5.01
N ASP A 213 9.69 23.42 5.91
CA ASP A 213 9.34 21.99 5.77
C ASP A 213 7.83 21.74 5.98
N SER A 214 6.97 22.41 5.22
CA SER A 214 5.51 22.31 5.39
C SER A 214 4.98 20.92 5.04
N TYR A 215 5.58 20.25 4.06
CA TYR A 215 5.25 18.88 3.69
C TYR A 215 5.76 17.84 4.69
N GLY A 216 6.99 17.97 5.20
CA GLY A 216 7.48 17.08 6.25
C GLY A 216 6.67 17.19 7.54
N ARG A 217 6.18 18.39 7.90
CA ARG A 217 5.21 18.56 9.01
C ARG A 217 3.92 17.77 8.76
N PHE A 218 3.35 17.86 7.56
CA PHE A 218 2.18 17.07 7.18
C PHE A 218 2.44 15.57 7.34
N ARG A 219 3.54 15.04 6.80
CA ARG A 219 3.88 13.61 6.90
C ARG A 219 4.00 13.13 8.34
N ARG A 220 4.66 13.92 9.21
CA ARG A 220 4.79 13.59 10.64
C ARG A 220 3.42 13.56 11.34
N ARG A 221 2.52 14.49 11.00
CA ARG A 221 1.16 14.51 11.52
C ARG A 221 0.34 13.32 11.00
N ALA A 222 0.39 13.05 9.70
CA ALA A 222 -0.29 11.92 9.07
C ALA A 222 0.14 10.60 9.71
N ALA A 223 1.45 10.38 9.88
CA ALA A 223 1.97 9.19 10.54
C ALA A 223 1.41 8.99 11.96
N ARG A 224 1.33 10.06 12.78
CA ARG A 224 0.72 9.98 14.12
C ARG A 224 -0.76 9.65 14.09
N VAL A 225 -1.51 10.31 13.21
CA VAL A 225 -2.94 10.02 13.03
C VAL A 225 -3.10 8.55 12.67
N CYS A 226 -2.26 8.04 11.75
CA CYS A 226 -2.31 6.64 11.33
C CYS A 226 -1.89 5.65 12.43
N MET A 227 -1.00 6.01 13.35
CA MET A 227 -0.69 5.16 14.53
C MET A 227 -1.93 4.90 15.40
N VAL A 228 -2.90 5.81 15.41
CA VAL A 228 -4.16 5.62 16.14
C VAL A 228 -5.23 5.01 15.22
N ALA A 229 -5.38 5.56 14.02
CA ALA A 229 -6.43 5.16 13.09
C ALA A 229 -6.25 3.73 12.58
N ALA A 230 -5.02 3.24 12.37
CA ALA A 230 -4.77 1.88 11.88
C ALA A 230 -5.31 0.80 12.82
N PRO A 231 -4.90 0.72 14.10
CA PRO A 231 -5.44 -0.27 15.03
C PRO A 231 -6.92 -0.01 15.35
N LEU A 232 -7.42 1.22 15.25
CA LEU A 232 -8.85 1.51 15.42
C LEU A 232 -9.70 0.96 14.26
N SER A 233 -9.27 1.16 13.02
CA SER A 233 -9.91 0.57 11.84
C SER A 233 -9.84 -0.95 11.89
N PHE A 234 -8.71 -1.51 12.32
CA PHE A 234 -8.58 -2.95 12.55
C PHE A 234 -9.56 -3.44 13.63
N ALA A 235 -9.65 -2.77 14.78
CA ALA A 235 -10.60 -3.10 15.84
C ALA A 235 -12.05 -3.04 15.34
N ALA A 236 -12.39 -2.01 14.57
CA ALA A 236 -13.71 -1.86 13.98
C ALA A 236 -14.02 -2.99 12.98
N GLY A 237 -13.06 -3.36 12.11
CA GLY A 237 -13.21 -4.50 11.21
C GLY A 237 -13.49 -5.80 11.96
N MET A 238 -12.67 -6.11 12.97
CA MET A 238 -12.87 -7.29 13.82
C MET A 238 -14.23 -7.29 14.53
N ALA A 239 -14.69 -6.13 15.01
CA ALA A 239 -15.99 -5.99 15.67
C ALA A 239 -17.17 -6.18 14.71
N THR A 240 -16.96 -5.95 13.42
CA THR A 240 -17.96 -6.12 12.38
C THR A 240 -17.88 -7.45 11.64
N VAL A 241 -16.97 -8.37 11.99
CA VAL A 241 -17.00 -9.72 11.42
C VAL A 241 -18.35 -10.35 11.80
N PRO A 242 -19.17 -10.83 10.84
CA PRO A 242 -20.51 -11.35 11.11
C PRO A 242 -20.51 -12.67 11.90
N ASP A 243 -19.35 -13.31 12.02
CA ASP A 243 -19.20 -14.67 12.45
C ASP A 243 -18.43 -14.77 13.79
N VAL A 244 -19.09 -15.34 14.79
CA VAL A 244 -18.49 -15.71 16.09
C VAL A 244 -18.03 -17.18 16.07
N THR A 245 -18.51 -17.97 15.11
CA THR A 245 -18.39 -19.44 15.06
C THR A 245 -17.28 -19.96 14.14
N GLY A 246 -16.85 -19.18 13.16
CA GLY A 246 -16.01 -19.62 12.04
C GLY A 246 -16.82 -20.15 10.85
N ASP A 247 -18.16 -20.14 10.90
CA ASP A 247 -19.03 -20.63 9.83
C ASP A 247 -19.23 -19.57 8.74
N VAL A 248 -18.83 -19.95 7.55
CA VAL A 248 -19.03 -19.22 6.30
C VAL A 248 -20.51 -18.88 6.04
N ALA A 249 -21.45 -19.72 6.48
CA ALA A 249 -22.88 -19.47 6.31
C ALA A 249 -23.31 -18.11 6.89
N ASP A 250 -22.69 -17.67 7.98
CA ASP A 250 -22.95 -16.36 8.60
C ASP A 250 -22.51 -15.21 7.70
N SER A 251 -21.40 -15.36 6.98
CA SER A 251 -20.91 -14.36 6.02
C SER A 251 -21.83 -14.20 4.81
N VAL A 252 -22.44 -15.30 4.35
CA VAL A 252 -23.44 -15.29 3.27
C VAL A 252 -24.76 -14.68 3.75
N ALA A 253 -25.15 -14.95 5.00
CA ALA A 253 -26.35 -14.38 5.61
C ALA A 253 -26.24 -12.87 5.88
N HIS A 254 -25.02 -12.35 6.10
CA HIS A 254 -24.75 -10.95 6.43
C HIS A 254 -23.78 -10.27 5.45
N PRO A 255 -24.08 -10.25 4.13
CA PRO A 255 -23.08 -9.95 3.12
C PRO A 255 -22.59 -8.50 3.12
N VAL A 256 -23.42 -7.55 3.56
CA VAL A 256 -23.01 -6.16 3.69
C VAL A 256 -22.02 -6.00 4.85
N GLN A 257 -22.28 -6.70 5.96
CA GLN A 257 -21.42 -6.68 7.14
C GLN A 257 -20.06 -7.34 6.84
N THR A 258 -20.04 -8.47 6.13
CA THR A 258 -18.81 -9.10 5.63
C THR A 258 -17.95 -8.12 4.84
N GLN A 259 -18.56 -7.40 3.89
CA GLN A 259 -17.80 -6.43 3.09
C GLN A 259 -17.29 -5.23 3.90
N ILE A 260 -18.08 -4.72 4.85
CA ILE A 260 -17.66 -3.64 5.75
C ILE A 260 -16.46 -4.09 6.58
N SER A 261 -16.52 -5.31 7.13
CA SER A 261 -15.42 -5.91 7.88
C SER A 261 -14.15 -5.97 7.04
N ALA A 262 -14.21 -6.60 5.87
CA ALA A 262 -13.07 -6.73 4.95
C ALA A 262 -12.47 -5.37 4.58
N PHE A 263 -13.30 -4.37 4.29
CA PHE A 263 -12.85 -3.00 4.00
C PHE A 263 -12.16 -2.33 5.20
N LEU A 264 -12.70 -2.45 6.41
CA LEU A 264 -12.11 -1.86 7.61
C LEU A 264 -10.79 -2.54 8.00
N LEU A 265 -10.72 -3.87 7.85
CA LEU A 265 -9.48 -4.62 8.03
C LEU A 265 -8.43 -4.16 7.01
N HIS A 266 -8.78 -4.09 5.73
CA HIS A 266 -7.93 -3.54 4.69
C HIS A 266 -7.40 -2.15 5.06
N LEU A 267 -8.30 -1.23 5.43
CA LEU A 267 -7.95 0.13 5.82
C LEU A 267 -6.97 0.15 7.01
N GLY A 268 -7.16 -0.73 8.00
CA GLY A 268 -6.22 -0.91 9.10
C GLY A 268 -4.80 -1.19 8.62
N TRP A 269 -4.64 -2.16 7.71
CA TRP A 269 -3.34 -2.52 7.14
C TRP A 269 -2.72 -1.41 6.29
N VAL A 270 -3.52 -0.74 5.46
CA VAL A 270 -3.09 0.41 4.67
C VAL A 270 -2.57 1.54 5.58
N LEU A 271 -3.29 1.84 6.67
CA LEU A 271 -2.91 2.90 7.60
C LEU A 271 -1.70 2.52 8.46
N PHE A 272 -1.41 1.23 8.68
CA PHE A 272 -0.17 0.84 9.35
C PHE A 272 1.07 1.22 8.54
N VAL A 273 1.00 1.31 7.20
CA VAL A 273 2.14 1.70 6.34
C VAL A 273 2.75 3.05 6.78
N PRO A 274 2.01 4.19 6.80
CA PRO A 274 2.57 5.45 7.25
C PRO A 274 2.87 5.49 8.76
N ALA A 275 2.15 4.73 9.60
CA ALA A 275 2.44 4.63 11.03
C ALA A 275 3.85 4.05 11.25
N VAL A 276 4.14 2.91 10.62
CA VAL A 276 5.42 2.21 10.69
C VAL A 276 6.55 3.03 10.08
N LEU A 277 6.34 3.64 8.90
CA LEU A 277 7.33 4.53 8.29
C LEU A 277 7.64 5.76 9.17
N GLY A 278 6.64 6.26 9.90
CA GLY A 278 6.81 7.36 10.87
C GLY A 278 7.71 6.99 12.04
N LEU A 279 7.57 5.78 12.59
CA LEU A 279 8.47 5.25 13.61
C LEU A 279 9.88 5.00 13.05
N ALA A 280 9.96 4.36 11.89
CA ALA A 280 11.21 4.01 11.22
C ALA A 280 12.08 5.23 10.93
N ALA A 281 11.47 6.35 10.54
CA ALA A 281 12.16 7.61 10.26
C ALA A 281 12.87 8.23 11.48
N ARG A 282 12.56 7.76 12.71
CA ARG A 282 13.16 8.23 13.96
C ARG A 282 14.17 7.26 14.56
N GLY A 283 14.19 6.02 14.07
CA GLY A 283 15.09 4.99 14.56
C GLY A 283 16.44 4.98 13.85
N ARG A 284 17.32 4.09 14.30
CA ARG A 284 18.61 3.77 13.69
C ARG A 284 18.43 2.77 12.56
N ARG A 285 19.56 2.23 12.07
CA ARG A 285 19.61 1.35 10.89
C ARG A 285 18.67 0.16 10.96
N PHE A 286 18.63 -0.57 12.08
CA PHE A 286 17.76 -1.72 12.25
C PHE A 286 16.29 -1.33 12.10
N THR A 287 15.83 -0.35 12.88
CA THR A 287 14.44 0.15 12.85
C THR A 287 14.05 0.70 11.48
N MET A 288 14.96 1.38 10.78
CA MET A 288 14.74 1.83 9.41
C MET A 288 14.53 0.67 8.43
N VAL A 289 15.36 -0.37 8.51
CA VAL A 289 15.26 -1.55 7.64
C VAL A 289 14.00 -2.34 7.96
N ALA A 290 13.77 -2.64 9.24
CA ALA A 290 12.56 -3.31 9.70
C ALA A 290 11.32 -2.55 9.26
N GLY A 291 11.30 -1.22 9.40
CA GLY A 291 10.16 -0.40 8.98
C GLY A 291 9.92 -0.40 7.48
N GLY A 292 10.98 -0.38 6.67
CA GLY A 292 10.86 -0.50 5.21
C GLY A 292 10.30 -1.85 4.78
N VAL A 293 10.82 -2.96 5.34
CA VAL A 293 10.34 -4.32 5.05
C VAL A 293 8.90 -4.50 5.50
N THR A 294 8.57 -4.05 6.72
CA THR A 294 7.22 -4.12 7.27
C THR A 294 6.24 -3.32 6.42
N ALA A 295 6.60 -2.11 5.96
CA ALA A 295 5.74 -1.31 5.10
C ALA A 295 5.39 -2.02 3.78
N VAL A 296 6.36 -2.68 3.14
CA VAL A 296 6.13 -3.51 1.95
C VAL A 296 5.21 -4.70 2.28
N ALA A 297 5.47 -5.39 3.38
CA ALA A 297 4.66 -6.52 3.80
C ALA A 297 3.20 -6.15 4.13
N LEU A 298 2.98 -4.99 4.74
CA LEU A 298 1.65 -4.45 5.04
C LEU A 298 0.84 -4.16 3.77
N ILE A 299 1.50 -3.67 2.71
CA ILE A 299 0.86 -3.47 1.40
C ILE A 299 0.37 -4.83 0.86
N ASN A 300 1.24 -5.85 0.87
CA ASN A 300 0.90 -7.20 0.42
C ASN A 300 -0.22 -7.82 1.27
N PHE A 301 -0.13 -7.69 2.60
CA PHE A 301 -1.12 -8.25 3.52
C PHE A 301 -2.49 -7.58 3.38
N SER A 302 -2.52 -6.26 3.14
CA SER A 302 -3.78 -5.53 2.92
C SER A 302 -4.60 -6.09 1.76
N ALA A 303 -3.95 -6.76 0.81
CA ALA A 303 -4.61 -7.33 -0.35
C ALA A 303 -5.37 -8.60 -0.09
N LEU A 304 -5.01 -9.35 0.95
CA LEU A 304 -5.69 -10.60 1.25
C LEU A 304 -7.17 -10.39 1.57
N MET A 305 -7.55 -9.20 2.06
CA MET A 305 -8.95 -8.89 2.38
C MET A 305 -9.83 -8.66 1.15
N VAL A 306 -9.27 -8.52 -0.07
CA VAL A 306 -10.10 -8.56 -1.29
C VAL A 306 -10.60 -9.99 -1.55
N GLY A 307 -9.85 -10.98 -1.06
CA GLY A 307 -10.24 -12.39 -1.08
C GLY A 307 -11.55 -12.64 -0.36
N ASP A 308 -11.83 -11.92 0.74
CA ASP A 308 -13.09 -12.05 1.48
C ASP A 308 -14.30 -11.65 0.60
N SER A 309 -14.16 -10.59 -0.20
CA SER A 309 -15.20 -10.18 -1.15
C SER A 309 -15.35 -11.20 -2.30
N ALA A 310 -14.25 -11.77 -2.76
CA ALA A 310 -14.23 -12.75 -3.84
C ALA A 310 -14.88 -14.08 -3.40
N ASP A 311 -14.50 -14.60 -2.24
CA ASP A 311 -15.09 -15.79 -1.62
C ASP A 311 -16.58 -15.58 -1.31
N LEU A 312 -16.96 -14.42 -0.76
CA LEU A 312 -18.37 -14.06 -0.56
C LEU A 312 -19.16 -14.08 -1.88
N ALA A 313 -18.62 -13.51 -2.95
CA ALA A 313 -19.27 -13.51 -4.26
C ALA A 313 -19.45 -14.93 -4.80
N ALA A 314 -18.43 -15.78 -4.69
CA ALA A 314 -18.48 -17.19 -5.08
C ALA A 314 -19.61 -17.91 -4.34
N ARG A 315 -19.65 -17.78 -3.02
CA ARG A 315 -20.61 -18.49 -2.16
C ARG A 315 -22.06 -18.00 -2.26
N GLN A 316 -22.26 -16.82 -2.82
CA GLN A 316 -23.60 -16.31 -3.14
C GLN A 316 -24.15 -16.85 -4.47
N VAL A 317 -23.30 -17.41 -5.32
CA VAL A 317 -23.65 -17.90 -6.66
C VAL A 317 -23.56 -19.42 -6.76
N LEU A 318 -22.54 -20.00 -6.15
CA LEU A 318 -22.19 -21.42 -6.23
C LEU A 318 -22.73 -22.19 -5.03
N ASP A 319 -22.91 -23.50 -5.21
CA ASP A 319 -23.15 -24.38 -4.06
C ASP A 319 -21.90 -24.47 -3.16
N PRO A 320 -22.05 -24.79 -1.86
CA PRO A 320 -20.94 -24.79 -0.91
C PRO A 320 -19.75 -25.65 -1.34
N ALA A 321 -19.99 -26.86 -1.84
CA ALA A 321 -18.92 -27.78 -2.24
C ALA A 321 -18.14 -27.25 -3.44
N THR A 322 -18.83 -26.63 -4.40
CA THR A 322 -18.17 -25.98 -5.54
C THR A 322 -17.39 -24.74 -5.11
N ALA A 323 -17.94 -23.90 -4.25
CA ALA A 323 -17.22 -22.74 -3.71
C ALA A 323 -15.96 -23.17 -2.94
N ASP A 324 -16.03 -24.21 -2.13
CA ASP A 324 -14.87 -24.73 -1.39
C ASP A 324 -13.77 -25.26 -2.33
N ARG A 325 -14.14 -25.91 -3.45
CA ARG A 325 -13.16 -26.30 -4.49
C ARG A 325 -12.48 -25.11 -5.15
N VAL A 326 -13.20 -24.01 -5.40
CA VAL A 326 -12.61 -22.77 -5.92
C VAL A 326 -11.61 -22.22 -4.91
N SER A 327 -11.98 -22.15 -3.63
CA SER A 327 -11.11 -21.62 -2.57
C SER A 327 -9.89 -22.50 -2.32
N GLU A 328 -10.02 -23.84 -2.41
CA GLU A 328 -8.90 -24.78 -2.38
C GLU A 328 -7.97 -24.59 -3.60
N ALA A 329 -8.52 -24.45 -4.80
CA ALA A 329 -7.74 -24.21 -6.01
C ALA A 329 -6.95 -22.89 -5.91
N PHE A 330 -7.58 -21.82 -5.42
CA PHE A 330 -6.94 -20.53 -5.19
C PHE A 330 -5.81 -20.63 -4.15
N GLY A 331 -6.06 -21.26 -2.99
CA GLY A 331 -5.03 -21.48 -1.96
C GLY A 331 -3.89 -22.39 -2.42
N GLY A 332 -4.16 -23.28 -3.37
CA GLY A 332 -3.20 -24.17 -4.01
C GLY A 332 -2.25 -23.49 -5.00
N LEU A 333 -2.49 -22.23 -5.40
CA LEU A 333 -1.63 -21.52 -6.35
C LEU A 333 -0.30 -21.12 -5.69
N PRO A 334 0.85 -21.71 -6.08
CA PRO A 334 2.11 -21.49 -5.37
C PRO A 334 2.64 -20.06 -5.53
N PHE A 335 2.34 -19.38 -6.64
CA PHE A 335 2.73 -18.00 -6.87
C PHE A 335 2.02 -17.03 -5.93
N PHE A 336 0.73 -17.27 -5.67
CA PHE A 336 -0.02 -16.51 -4.68
C PHE A 336 0.52 -16.80 -3.27
N SER A 337 0.59 -18.07 -2.89
CA SER A 337 1.00 -18.46 -1.53
C SER A 337 2.43 -18.02 -1.19
N LEU A 338 3.42 -18.29 -2.04
CA LEU A 338 4.84 -17.99 -1.78
C LEU A 338 5.25 -16.58 -2.19
N GLY A 339 4.69 -16.06 -3.28
CA GLY A 339 5.05 -14.76 -3.85
C GLY A 339 4.30 -13.59 -3.22
N TRP A 340 3.19 -13.85 -2.53
CA TRP A 340 2.29 -12.83 -2.01
C TRP A 340 1.87 -13.04 -0.56
N ALA A 341 1.09 -14.09 -0.30
CA ALA A 341 0.39 -14.27 0.97
C ALA A 341 1.37 -14.49 2.14
N LEU A 342 2.30 -15.44 1.99
CA LEU A 342 3.27 -15.77 3.03
C LEU A 342 4.21 -14.58 3.35
N PRO A 343 4.83 -13.90 2.37
CA PRO A 343 5.59 -12.68 2.64
C PRO A 343 4.74 -11.60 3.31
N GLY A 344 3.50 -11.37 2.86
CA GLY A 344 2.59 -10.40 3.45
C GLY A 344 2.30 -10.71 4.91
N MET A 345 1.86 -11.93 5.21
CA MET A 345 1.54 -12.41 6.56
C MET A 345 2.75 -12.38 7.49
N ALA A 346 3.80 -13.13 7.17
CA ALA A 346 4.91 -13.33 8.07
C ALA A 346 5.66 -12.01 8.33
N LEU A 347 5.95 -11.25 7.27
CA LEU A 347 6.75 -10.03 7.40
C LEU A 347 5.94 -8.85 7.94
N SER A 348 4.61 -8.81 7.80
CA SER A 348 3.81 -7.74 8.43
C SER A 348 3.70 -7.98 9.94
N LEU A 349 3.36 -9.19 10.36
CA LEU A 349 3.18 -9.54 11.78
C LEU A 349 4.51 -9.46 12.54
N LEU A 350 5.55 -10.15 12.05
CA LEU A 350 6.89 -10.08 12.66
C LEU A 350 7.50 -8.68 12.50
N GLY A 351 7.18 -7.99 11.41
CA GLY A 351 7.65 -6.64 11.13
C GLY A 351 7.15 -5.61 12.14
N LEU A 352 5.85 -5.63 12.49
CA LEU A 352 5.28 -4.75 13.52
C LEU A 352 5.99 -4.93 14.87
N ILE A 353 6.32 -6.17 15.24
CA ILE A 353 7.14 -6.48 16.42
C ILE A 353 8.55 -5.91 16.27
N ALA A 354 9.24 -6.22 15.17
CA ALA A 354 10.61 -5.80 14.93
C ALA A 354 10.77 -4.27 14.91
N VAL A 355 9.81 -3.54 14.32
CA VAL A 355 9.82 -2.08 14.27
C VAL A 355 9.66 -1.47 15.65
N THR A 356 8.70 -1.96 16.45
CA THR A 356 8.48 -1.43 17.79
C THR A 356 9.62 -1.81 18.75
N ALA A 357 10.21 -3.00 18.60
CA ALA A 357 11.40 -3.43 19.34
C ALA A 357 12.63 -2.58 18.98
N GLY A 358 12.86 -2.34 17.68
CA GLY A 358 13.92 -1.46 17.21
C GLY A 358 13.74 -0.03 17.72
N ALA A 359 12.53 0.51 17.64
CA ALA A 359 12.21 1.83 18.17
C ALA A 359 12.44 1.92 19.69
N ALA A 360 12.14 0.87 20.45
CA ALA A 360 12.43 0.81 21.88
C ALA A 360 13.95 0.75 22.15
N ALA A 361 14.70 -0.06 21.41
CA ALA A 361 16.16 -0.13 21.50
C ALA A 361 16.83 1.21 21.18
N ASP A 362 16.24 1.96 20.23
CA ASP A 362 16.66 3.31 19.86
C ASP A 362 16.16 4.40 20.84
N ARG A 363 15.44 4.02 21.89
CA ARG A 363 14.82 4.92 22.88
C ARG A 363 13.81 5.91 22.28
N VAL A 364 13.24 5.59 21.12
CA VAL A 364 12.15 6.35 20.48
C VAL A 364 10.82 6.12 21.19
N VAL A 365 10.61 4.90 21.70
CA VAL A 365 9.44 4.50 22.48
C VAL A 365 9.88 3.75 23.76
N ARG A 366 8.94 3.53 24.69
CA ARG A 366 9.21 2.76 25.92
C ARG A 366 9.24 1.26 25.63
N TRP A 367 9.95 0.49 26.45
CA TRP A 367 10.14 -0.95 26.29
C TRP A 367 8.85 -1.78 26.33
N TRP A 368 7.80 -1.29 26.98
CA TRP A 368 6.50 -1.99 27.02
C TRP A 368 5.70 -1.84 25.73
N VAL A 369 6.04 -0.91 24.82
CA VAL A 369 5.38 -0.77 23.52
C VAL A 369 5.51 -2.05 22.68
N PRO A 370 6.71 -2.60 22.43
CA PRO A 370 6.83 -3.88 21.74
C PRO A 370 6.16 -5.04 22.49
N ALA A 371 6.14 -5.04 23.84
CA ALA A 371 5.43 -6.08 24.60
C ALA A 371 3.91 -6.03 24.32
N LEU A 372 3.31 -4.84 24.29
CA LEU A 372 1.90 -4.66 23.90
C LEU A 372 1.67 -5.04 22.43
N THR A 373 2.61 -4.75 21.53
CA THR A 373 2.52 -5.19 20.13
C THR A 373 2.48 -6.72 20.03
N VAL A 374 3.39 -7.42 20.72
CA VAL A 374 3.43 -8.89 20.76
C VAL A 374 2.13 -9.45 21.35
N ALA A 375 1.68 -8.90 22.49
CA ALA A 375 0.43 -9.32 23.12
C ALA A 375 -0.78 -9.09 22.20
N GLY A 376 -0.83 -7.96 21.49
CA GLY A 376 -1.91 -7.64 20.55
C GLY A 376 -1.95 -8.58 19.36
N LEU A 377 -0.81 -8.91 18.77
CA LEU A 377 -0.74 -9.87 17.66
C LEU A 377 -1.03 -11.31 18.13
N ALA A 378 -0.53 -11.71 19.30
CA ALA A 378 -0.84 -13.01 19.88
C ALA A 378 -2.34 -13.15 20.17
N ALA A 379 -2.96 -12.12 20.76
CA ALA A 379 -4.40 -12.09 20.99
C ALA A 379 -5.20 -12.16 19.68
N PHE A 380 -4.78 -11.43 18.63
CA PHE A 380 -5.41 -11.51 17.30
C PHE A 380 -5.35 -12.93 16.71
N LEU A 381 -4.21 -13.61 16.81
CA LEU A 381 -4.02 -14.95 16.25
C LEU A 381 -4.70 -16.06 17.07
N LEU A 382 -4.81 -15.88 18.40
CA LEU A 382 -5.25 -16.94 19.31
C LEU A 382 -6.71 -16.83 19.75
N LEU A 383 -7.28 -15.61 19.78
CA LEU A 383 -8.64 -15.39 20.29
C LEU A 383 -9.73 -15.46 19.21
N GLY A 384 -9.34 -15.73 17.95
CA GLY A 384 -10.27 -15.89 16.83
C GLY A 384 -10.90 -14.58 16.36
N LEU A 385 -12.01 -14.71 15.63
CA LEU A 385 -12.76 -13.61 15.04
C LEU A 385 -13.85 -13.06 16.01
N GLY A 386 -14.49 -11.95 15.63
CA GLY A 386 -15.59 -11.34 16.38
C GLY A 386 -15.17 -10.47 17.56
N LEU A 387 -16.08 -10.29 18.54
CA LEU A 387 -15.90 -9.35 19.66
C LEU A 387 -14.69 -9.66 20.54
N ILE A 388 -14.38 -10.94 20.77
CA ILE A 388 -13.20 -11.33 21.55
C ILE A 388 -11.92 -10.99 20.77
N GLY A 389 -11.95 -11.17 19.43
CA GLY A 389 -10.87 -10.80 18.52
C GLY A 389 -10.49 -9.31 18.53
N VAL A 390 -11.40 -8.43 18.97
CA VAL A 390 -11.13 -6.97 19.15
C VAL A 390 -10.03 -6.70 20.19
N THR A 391 -9.80 -7.64 21.11
CA THR A 391 -8.76 -7.51 22.15
C THR A 391 -7.37 -7.27 21.54
N GLY A 392 -7.03 -7.97 20.46
CA GLY A 392 -5.74 -7.82 19.78
C GLY A 392 -5.52 -6.40 19.25
N PRO A 393 -6.39 -5.88 18.36
CA PRO A 393 -6.35 -4.50 17.90
C PRO A 393 -6.39 -3.44 19.00
N LEU A 394 -7.09 -3.66 20.12
CA LEU A 394 -7.08 -2.71 21.24
C LEU A 394 -5.72 -2.64 21.96
N LEU A 395 -5.01 -3.77 22.08
CA LEU A 395 -3.63 -3.78 22.59
C LEU A 395 -2.67 -3.10 21.60
N LEU A 396 -2.86 -3.32 20.30
CA LEU A 396 -2.14 -2.57 19.27
C LEU A 396 -2.44 -1.07 19.34
N LEU A 397 -3.70 -0.68 19.59
CA LEU A 397 -4.08 0.72 19.79
C LEU A 397 -3.34 1.32 20.98
N ALA A 398 -3.27 0.62 22.11
CA ALA A 398 -2.50 1.09 23.26
C ALA A 398 -1.00 1.25 22.92
N ALA A 399 -0.41 0.28 22.21
CA ALA A 399 0.99 0.33 21.78
C ALA A 399 1.28 1.52 20.85
N PHE A 400 0.48 1.69 19.80
CA PHE A 400 0.74 2.69 18.78
C PHE A 400 0.25 4.10 19.17
N ALA A 401 -0.83 4.24 19.93
CA ALA A 401 -1.26 5.54 20.45
C ALA A 401 -0.24 6.13 21.42
N THR A 402 0.43 5.27 22.20
CA THR A 402 1.50 5.71 23.10
C THR A 402 2.78 6.04 22.36
N ALA A 403 3.12 5.27 21.33
CA ALA A 403 4.17 5.62 20.38
C ALA A 403 3.92 6.96 19.67
N ALA A 404 2.66 7.26 19.31
CA ALA A 404 2.28 8.52 18.67
C ALA A 404 2.59 9.75 19.54
N ARG A 405 2.49 9.61 20.87
CA ARG A 405 2.80 10.67 21.84
C ARG A 405 4.31 10.99 21.93
N THR A 406 5.19 10.05 21.55
CA THR A 406 6.65 10.29 21.57
C THR A 406 7.14 11.02 20.33
N VAL A 407 6.28 11.21 19.33
CA VAL A 407 6.56 12.02 18.15
C VAL A 407 6.28 13.49 18.53
N PRO A 408 7.29 14.41 18.60
CA PRO A 408 7.12 15.78 19.11
C PRO A 408 6.36 16.65 18.13
N ASP A 409 5.29 17.34 18.57
CA ASP A 409 4.52 18.22 17.68
C ASP A 409 5.43 19.26 17.00
N PRO A 410 5.49 19.30 15.66
CA PRO A 410 6.25 20.33 14.99
C PRO A 410 5.79 21.77 15.32
N ALA A 411 4.57 21.96 15.85
CA ALA A 411 4.11 23.26 16.33
C ALA A 411 4.82 23.69 17.63
N SER A 412 5.04 22.77 18.58
CA SER A 412 5.63 23.10 19.88
C SER A 412 7.09 23.52 19.80
N ALA A 413 7.81 23.14 18.74
CA ALA A 413 9.19 23.57 18.51
C ALA A 413 9.30 24.98 17.92
N ALA A 414 8.23 25.53 17.35
CA ALA A 414 8.22 26.87 16.75
C ALA A 414 7.90 27.98 17.76
N GLU A 415 7.29 27.64 18.89
CA GLU A 415 6.90 28.57 19.95
C GLU A 415 7.94 28.76 21.05
N ALA A 416 9.03 27.99 21.05
CA ALA A 416 10.16 28.27 21.95
C ALA A 416 10.63 29.71 21.65
N PRO A 417 10.51 30.65 22.61
CA PRO A 417 10.85 32.05 22.38
C PRO A 417 12.28 32.07 21.86
N ARG A 418 12.48 32.60 20.66
CA ARG A 418 13.82 32.86 20.17
C ARG A 418 14.44 33.76 21.23
N GLU A 419 15.49 33.28 21.89
CA GLU A 419 16.27 34.14 22.77
C GLU A 419 16.49 35.45 22.01
N PRO A 420 16.10 36.59 22.60
CA PRO A 420 16.27 37.87 21.94
C PRO A 420 17.72 37.95 21.50
N VAL A 421 17.94 38.08 20.18
CA VAL A 421 19.28 38.21 19.62
C VAL A 421 19.94 39.33 20.42
N PRO A 422 21.03 39.06 21.16
CA PRO A 422 21.64 40.07 22.01
C PRO A 422 21.86 41.31 21.14
N ALA A 423 21.27 42.43 21.56
CA ALA A 423 21.35 43.67 20.81
C ALA A 423 22.83 43.91 20.48
N HIS A 424 23.15 44.01 19.18
CA HIS A 424 24.50 44.24 18.75
C HIS A 424 24.99 45.51 19.45
N ASP A 425 25.95 45.38 20.36
CA ASP A 425 26.54 46.53 21.05
C ASP A 425 27.35 47.32 20.02
N PRO A 426 26.93 48.54 19.63
CA PRO A 426 27.66 49.33 18.65
C PRO A 426 28.99 49.86 19.21
N ARG A 427 29.33 49.61 20.48
CA ARG A 427 30.56 50.11 21.12
C ARG A 427 31.76 49.17 21.03
N THR A 428 31.58 47.96 20.47
CA THR A 428 32.69 47.06 20.16
C THR A 428 33.07 47.19 18.68
N VAL A 429 33.75 48.28 18.31
CA VAL A 429 34.49 48.45 17.05
C VAL A 429 35.82 49.11 17.33
#